data_AF-A0A5N6V910-F1
#
_entry.id   AF-A0A5N6V910-F1
#
_cell.length_a   1.000
_cell.length_b   1.000
_cell.length_c   1.000
_cell.angle_alpha   90.00
_cell.angle_beta   90.00
_cell.angle_gamma   90.00
#
_symmetry.space_group_name_H-M   'P 1'
#
loop_
_entity.id
_entity.type
_entity.pdbx_description
1 polymer ?
#
loop_
_entity_poly.entity_id
_entity_poly.type
_entity_poly.pdbx_seq_one_letter_code
_entity_poly.pdbx_strand_id
1 'polypeptide(L)'
;MVSYDPPFGYSLRVNGSCPERTKQCRATWDGFVACCPSESTCMVSDNNKNPICCPNEADCREPLFRTAHCANARWAMYEHYGLFCCKGEDQGFWTSEKEYNNGVGCARQPEGVSRTILNPIAQTISSTIFTYPQTATSTSASTSTPASAPHTSETTTPDYVSSSGDVHRGAIAGLVVGCVAGVALIGALVWYLFRRRRQMKQSGPGSDSQPPPGHYKKPGPSPQGELSELP
;
A
#
# COMPACT_ATOMS: atom_id res chain seq x y z
N MET A 1 5.82 8.79 -25.69
CA MET A 1 5.88 8.32 -24.29
C MET A 1 5.06 7.06 -24.21
N VAL A 2 5.51 6.02 -23.51
CA VAL A 2 4.68 4.84 -23.24
C VAL A 2 3.59 5.29 -22.27
N SER A 3 2.32 5.14 -22.64
CA SER A 3 1.22 5.32 -21.70
C SER A 3 1.15 4.08 -20.81
N TYR A 4 0.95 4.30 -19.52
CA TYR A 4 0.74 3.26 -18.52
C TYR A 4 -0.71 3.26 -18.02
N ASP A 5 -1.62 3.91 -18.73
CA ASP A 5 -3.06 3.87 -18.44
C ASP A 5 -3.60 2.43 -18.58
N PRO A 6 -4.83 2.12 -18.12
CA PRO A 6 -5.44 0.81 -18.32
C PRO A 6 -5.33 0.35 -19.79
N PRO A 7 -4.93 -0.91 -20.06
CA PRO A 7 -5.02 -2.09 -19.20
C PRO A 7 -3.78 -2.37 -18.31
N PHE A 8 -2.94 -1.36 -18.08
CA PHE A 8 -1.76 -1.46 -17.20
C PHE A 8 -2.05 -0.83 -15.84
N GLY A 9 -1.35 -1.27 -14.79
CA GLY A 9 -1.62 -0.80 -13.43
C GLY A 9 -1.47 -1.87 -12.36
N TYR A 10 -2.01 -1.60 -11.17
CA TYR A 10 -2.04 -2.57 -10.08
C TYR A 10 -3.00 -3.74 -10.36
N SER A 11 -2.60 -4.94 -9.96
CA SER A 11 -3.36 -6.17 -10.23
C SER A 11 -4.62 -6.28 -9.36
N LEU A 12 -5.62 -6.99 -9.90
CA LEU A 12 -6.83 -7.38 -9.17
C LEU A 12 -6.50 -8.52 -8.22
N ARG A 13 -7.00 -8.43 -6.99
CA ARG A 13 -6.98 -9.50 -6.01
C ARG A 13 -8.36 -10.19 -6.03
N VAL A 14 -8.39 -11.51 -6.13
CA VAL A 14 -9.63 -12.31 -6.06
C VAL A 14 -9.41 -13.57 -5.25
N ASN A 15 -10.49 -14.08 -4.65
CA ASN A 15 -10.50 -15.41 -4.04
C ASN A 15 -10.85 -16.45 -5.12
N GLY A 16 -9.98 -17.45 -5.32
CA GLY A 16 -10.17 -18.49 -6.33
C GLY A 16 -9.56 -18.13 -7.69
N SER A 17 -10.37 -18.13 -8.75
CA SER A 17 -9.90 -17.98 -10.13
C SER A 17 -10.09 -16.57 -10.68
N CYS A 18 -9.18 -16.18 -11.59
CA CYS A 18 -9.28 -14.90 -12.28
C CYS A 18 -10.54 -14.79 -13.14
N PRO A 19 -11.22 -13.62 -13.14
CA PRO A 19 -12.40 -13.39 -13.96
C PRO A 19 -12.07 -13.38 -15.47
N GLU A 20 -13.11 -13.43 -16.30
CA GLU A 20 -12.96 -13.35 -17.76
C GLU A 20 -12.08 -12.16 -18.21
N ARG A 21 -11.35 -12.36 -19.31
CA ARG A 21 -10.41 -11.38 -19.90
C ARG A 21 -9.26 -10.96 -18.97
N THR A 22 -9.04 -11.72 -17.91
CA THR A 22 -7.86 -11.60 -17.07
C THR A 22 -7.15 -12.94 -16.97
N LYS A 23 -5.88 -12.91 -16.59
CA LYS A 23 -5.04 -14.08 -16.38
C LYS A 23 -4.40 -14.05 -15.01
N GLN A 24 -4.18 -15.23 -14.44
CA GLN A 24 -3.53 -15.37 -13.15
C GLN A 24 -2.04 -15.09 -13.27
N CYS A 25 -1.57 -14.12 -12.51
CA CYS A 25 -0.15 -13.82 -12.41
C CYS A 25 0.54 -14.66 -11.34
N ARG A 26 -0.10 -14.81 -10.17
CA ARG A 26 0.49 -15.50 -9.02
C ARG A 26 -0.59 -15.85 -7.99
N ALA A 27 -0.47 -17.03 -7.37
CA ALA A 27 -1.17 -17.35 -6.13
C ALA A 27 -0.49 -16.67 -4.94
N THR A 28 -1.26 -16.14 -3.99
CA THR A 28 -0.73 -15.29 -2.92
C THR A 28 -0.87 -15.90 -1.53
N TRP A 29 -2.08 -16.14 -1.04
CA TRP A 29 -2.33 -16.76 0.27
C TRP A 29 -3.77 -17.30 0.29
N ASP A 30 -4.03 -18.40 1.01
CA ASP A 30 -5.38 -18.95 1.25
C ASP A 30 -6.34 -18.92 0.04
N GLY A 31 -5.87 -19.42 -1.11
CA GLY A 31 -6.66 -19.44 -2.35
C GLY A 31 -6.80 -18.09 -3.08
N PHE A 32 -6.31 -16.98 -2.52
CA PHE A 32 -6.26 -15.69 -3.20
C PHE A 32 -5.19 -15.65 -4.28
N VAL A 33 -5.56 -15.07 -5.42
CA VAL A 33 -4.68 -14.91 -6.58
C VAL A 33 -4.64 -13.44 -7.03
N ALA A 34 -3.57 -13.08 -7.74
CA ALA A 34 -3.43 -11.81 -8.44
C ALA A 34 -3.76 -12.01 -9.92
N CYS A 35 -4.57 -11.12 -10.46
CA CYS A 35 -5.03 -11.16 -11.84
C CYS A 35 -4.68 -9.88 -12.57
N CYS A 36 -4.18 -10.03 -13.80
CA CYS A 36 -3.95 -8.92 -14.72
C CYS A 36 -4.82 -9.10 -15.97
N PRO A 37 -5.21 -8.03 -16.67
CA PRO A 37 -5.84 -8.13 -17.98
C PRO A 37 -5.03 -9.02 -18.93
N SER A 38 -5.70 -9.83 -19.75
CA SER A 38 -5.03 -10.82 -20.59
C SER A 38 -4.00 -10.24 -21.55
N GLU A 39 -4.21 -9.00 -22.00
CA GLU A 39 -3.33 -8.24 -22.91
C GLU A 39 -2.08 -7.64 -22.25
N SER A 40 -2.01 -7.65 -20.91
CA SER A 40 -0.88 -7.08 -20.15
C SER A 40 0.11 -8.15 -19.70
N THR A 41 1.33 -7.80 -19.33
CA THR A 41 2.35 -8.73 -18.82
C THR A 41 2.44 -8.65 -17.29
N CYS A 42 2.46 -9.81 -16.64
CA CYS A 42 2.53 -9.92 -15.17
C CYS A 42 3.94 -9.66 -14.66
N MET A 43 4.19 -8.51 -14.02
CA MET A 43 5.49 -8.21 -13.41
C MET A 43 5.46 -8.40 -11.90
N VAL A 44 6.36 -9.23 -11.39
CA VAL A 44 6.51 -9.53 -9.97
C VAL A 44 7.93 -9.16 -9.53
N SER A 45 8.07 -8.53 -8.36
CA SER A 45 9.38 -8.24 -7.77
C SER A 45 9.54 -9.04 -6.48
N ASP A 46 10.75 -9.43 -6.17
CA ASP A 46 11.08 -10.18 -4.94
C ASP A 46 10.74 -9.40 -3.67
N ASN A 47 10.76 -8.06 -3.74
CA ASN A 47 10.47 -7.17 -2.62
C ASN A 47 8.99 -6.79 -2.50
N ASN A 48 8.16 -7.13 -3.49
CA ASN A 48 6.75 -6.74 -3.50
C ASN A 48 5.86 -7.93 -3.88
N LYS A 49 5.09 -8.41 -2.89
CA LYS A 49 4.22 -9.58 -3.05
C LYS A 49 3.03 -9.34 -3.98
N ASN A 50 2.71 -8.09 -4.31
CA ASN A 50 1.64 -7.75 -5.25
C ASN A 50 2.20 -7.60 -6.69
N PRO A 51 1.79 -8.49 -7.62
CA PRO A 51 2.07 -8.32 -9.04
C PRO A 51 1.47 -7.02 -9.58
N ILE A 52 2.09 -6.47 -10.60
CA ILE A 52 1.53 -5.39 -11.40
C ILE A 52 1.40 -5.82 -12.85
N CYS A 53 0.59 -5.09 -13.62
CA CYS A 53 0.27 -5.37 -15.00
C CYS A 53 0.99 -4.35 -15.88
N CYS A 54 1.97 -4.79 -16.66
CA CYS A 54 2.83 -3.93 -17.48
C CYS A 54 2.59 -4.09 -18.98
N PRO A 55 2.98 -3.12 -19.82
CA PRO A 55 2.89 -3.23 -21.28
C PRO A 55 3.75 -4.34 -21.88
N ASN A 56 4.86 -4.67 -21.24
CA ASN A 56 5.84 -5.65 -21.70
C ASN A 56 6.58 -6.25 -20.48
N GLU A 57 7.68 -6.95 -20.75
CA GLU A 57 8.48 -7.63 -19.73
C GLU A 57 9.36 -6.69 -18.87
N ALA A 58 9.32 -5.38 -19.11
CA ALA A 58 10.02 -4.42 -18.27
C ALA A 58 9.18 -4.07 -17.02
N ASP A 59 9.84 -3.97 -15.86
CA ASP A 59 9.18 -3.54 -14.63
C ASP A 59 8.72 -2.07 -14.75
N CYS A 60 7.41 -1.86 -14.72
CA CYS A 60 6.77 -0.57 -14.85
C CYS A 60 6.26 0.01 -13.51
N ARG A 61 6.76 -0.48 -12.37
CA ARG A 61 6.36 0.01 -11.03
C ARG A 61 6.62 1.51 -10.84
N GLU A 62 7.77 2.00 -11.27
CA GLU A 62 8.15 3.41 -11.04
C GLU A 62 7.19 4.42 -11.71
N PRO A 63 6.83 4.29 -13.01
CA PRO A 63 5.83 5.17 -13.60
C PRO A 63 4.43 4.98 -13.00
N LEU A 64 4.04 3.75 -12.64
CA LEU A 64 2.76 3.49 -11.96
C LEU A 64 2.70 4.12 -10.57
N PHE A 65 3.82 4.22 -9.84
CA PHE A 65 3.84 4.91 -8.55
C PHE A 65 3.48 6.40 -8.67
N ARG A 66 3.82 7.05 -9.79
CA ARG A 66 3.48 8.46 -10.04
C ARG A 66 2.03 8.67 -10.44
N THR A 67 1.43 7.67 -11.08
CA THR A 67 0.04 7.68 -11.56
C THR A 67 -0.63 6.42 -11.05
N ALA A 68 -0.82 6.32 -9.73
CA ALA A 68 -1.31 5.08 -9.14
C ALA A 68 -2.76 4.80 -9.57
N HIS A 69 -2.97 3.70 -10.29
CA HIS A 69 -4.28 3.25 -10.71
C HIS A 69 -4.32 1.74 -10.95
N CYS A 70 -5.52 1.18 -10.93
CA CYS A 70 -5.77 -0.21 -11.23
C CYS A 70 -5.62 -0.51 -12.73
N ALA A 71 -5.20 -1.73 -13.05
CA ALA A 71 -5.13 -2.19 -14.44
C ALA A 71 -6.50 -2.22 -15.16
N ASN A 72 -7.59 -2.00 -14.42
CA ASN A 72 -8.90 -1.73 -14.98
C ASN A 72 -9.53 -0.55 -14.22
N ALA A 73 -9.99 0.47 -14.96
CA ALA A 73 -10.60 1.67 -14.40
C ALA A 73 -11.88 1.40 -13.58
N ARG A 74 -12.53 0.24 -13.77
CA ARG A 74 -13.73 -0.17 -13.00
C ARG A 74 -13.42 -0.82 -11.65
N TRP A 75 -12.14 -1.02 -11.33
CA TRP A 75 -11.73 -1.59 -10.05
C TRP A 75 -11.47 -0.48 -9.03
N ALA A 76 -11.69 -0.80 -7.76
CA ALA A 76 -11.36 0.07 -6.64
C ALA A 76 -9.96 -0.25 -6.14
N MET A 77 -9.16 0.78 -5.86
CA MET A 77 -7.78 0.65 -5.39
C MET A 77 -7.72 0.71 -3.87
N TYR A 78 -6.87 -0.10 -3.27
CA TYR A 78 -6.65 -0.19 -1.83
C TYR A 78 -5.15 -0.28 -1.51
N GLU A 79 -4.78 0.08 -0.29
CA GLU A 79 -3.40 0.07 0.19
C GLU A 79 -3.26 -0.70 1.51
N HIS A 80 -2.33 -1.66 1.55
CA HIS A 80 -1.83 -2.28 2.78
C HIS A 80 -0.46 -2.89 2.51
N TYR A 81 0.62 -2.23 2.96
CA TYR A 81 2.02 -2.58 2.61
C TYR A 81 2.30 -2.68 1.10
N GLY A 82 1.43 -2.09 0.28
CA GLY A 82 1.43 -2.22 -1.16
C GLY A 82 0.03 -1.96 -1.72
N LEU A 83 -0.01 -1.59 -2.99
CA LEU A 83 -1.25 -1.28 -3.69
C LEU A 83 -1.83 -2.54 -4.35
N PHE A 84 -3.15 -2.65 -4.35
CA PHE A 84 -3.89 -3.71 -5.01
C PHE A 84 -5.30 -3.22 -5.36
N CYS A 85 -5.99 -3.99 -6.19
CA CYS A 85 -7.31 -3.64 -6.67
C CYS A 85 -8.34 -4.71 -6.32
N CYS A 86 -9.57 -4.28 -6.05
CA CYS A 86 -10.75 -5.15 -5.97
C CYS A 86 -11.77 -4.76 -7.05
N LYS A 87 -12.68 -5.66 -7.39
CA LYS A 87 -13.83 -5.29 -8.22
C LYS A 87 -14.64 -4.20 -7.50
N GLY A 88 -15.32 -3.34 -8.24
CA GLY A 88 -16.01 -2.17 -7.65
C GLY A 88 -17.04 -2.50 -6.57
N GLU A 89 -17.63 -3.70 -6.60
CA GLU A 89 -18.59 -4.18 -5.60
C GLU A 89 -17.95 -4.91 -4.40
N ASP A 90 -16.65 -5.23 -4.47
CA ASP A 90 -15.93 -5.94 -3.43
C ASP A 90 -15.19 -4.96 -2.49
N GLN A 91 -15.15 -5.30 -1.21
CA GLN A 91 -14.35 -4.59 -0.23
C GLN A 91 -12.94 -5.17 -0.16
N GLY A 92 -11.94 -4.29 -0.15
CA GLY A 92 -10.57 -4.65 0.17
C GLY A 92 -10.42 -4.89 1.68
N PHE A 93 -9.63 -5.89 2.05
CA PHE A 93 -9.31 -6.15 3.44
C PHE A 93 -7.88 -6.72 3.56
N TRP A 94 -7.35 -6.71 4.78
CA TRP A 94 -6.15 -7.47 5.13
C TRP A 94 -6.41 -8.38 6.33
N THR A 95 -5.63 -9.45 6.48
CA THR A 95 -5.75 -10.39 7.59
C THR A 95 -4.59 -10.31 8.59
N SER A 96 -4.91 -10.34 9.88
CA SER A 96 -3.96 -10.48 10.97
C SER A 96 -3.72 -11.94 11.39
N GLU A 97 -4.25 -12.91 10.63
CA GLU A 97 -4.02 -14.33 10.88
C GLU A 97 -2.53 -14.65 10.96
N LYS A 98 -2.15 -15.52 11.89
CA LYS A 98 -0.75 -15.81 12.19
C LYS A 98 0.01 -16.35 10.97
N GLU A 99 -0.64 -17.17 10.15
CA GLU A 99 -0.03 -17.79 8.96
C GLU A 99 0.06 -16.82 7.77
N TYR A 100 -0.93 -15.94 7.63
CA TYR A 100 -1.09 -15.05 6.47
C TYR A 100 -1.02 -13.57 6.84
N ASN A 101 -0.28 -13.23 7.88
CA ASN A 101 -0.25 -11.87 8.42
C ASN A 101 0.09 -10.84 7.32
N ASN A 102 -0.74 -9.81 7.21
CA ASN A 102 -0.71 -8.79 6.15
C ASN A 102 -1.11 -9.27 4.75
N GLY A 103 -1.70 -10.46 4.63
CA GLY A 103 -2.32 -10.94 3.40
C GLY A 103 -3.51 -10.06 3.05
N VAL A 104 -3.54 -9.56 1.80
CA VAL A 104 -4.62 -8.70 1.29
C VAL A 104 -5.59 -9.50 0.43
N GLY A 105 -6.87 -9.20 0.54
CA GLY A 105 -7.95 -9.90 -0.14
C GLY A 105 -9.07 -8.96 -0.57
N CYS A 106 -9.94 -9.47 -1.43
CA CYS A 106 -11.18 -8.81 -1.83
C CYS A 106 -12.35 -9.76 -1.58
N ALA A 107 -13.43 -9.25 -0.98
CA ALA A 107 -14.67 -9.99 -0.79
C ALA A 107 -15.85 -9.01 -0.68
N ARG A 108 -17.04 -9.43 -1.11
CA ARG A 108 -18.27 -8.66 -0.89
C ARG A 108 -18.57 -8.45 0.60
N GLN A 109 -18.32 -9.48 1.39
CA GLN A 109 -18.46 -9.47 2.85
C GLN A 109 -17.22 -10.17 3.45
N PRO A 110 -16.22 -9.40 3.94
CA PRO A 110 -15.04 -9.98 4.55
C PRO A 110 -15.39 -10.67 5.88
N GLU A 111 -15.69 -11.96 5.85
CA GLU A 111 -16.02 -12.74 7.05
C GLU A 111 -14.75 -13.29 7.71
N GLY A 112 -14.59 -13.08 9.02
CA GLY A 112 -13.46 -13.61 9.79
C GLY A 112 -12.98 -12.63 10.86
N VAL A 113 -12.75 -13.12 12.07
CA VAL A 113 -12.40 -12.29 13.25
C VAL A 113 -11.08 -11.53 13.06
N SER A 114 -10.20 -12.05 12.20
CA SER A 114 -8.87 -11.49 11.93
C SER A 114 -8.82 -10.58 10.70
N ARG A 115 -9.96 -10.30 10.04
CA ARG A 115 -10.00 -9.48 8.81
C ARG A 115 -10.32 -8.02 9.16
N THR A 116 -9.52 -7.12 8.63
CA THR A 116 -9.72 -5.67 8.76
C THR A 116 -10.06 -5.09 7.39
N ILE A 117 -11.24 -4.50 7.29
CA ILE A 117 -11.73 -3.84 6.07
C ILE A 117 -10.93 -2.55 5.82
N LEU A 118 -10.58 -2.31 4.57
CA LEU A 118 -9.87 -1.12 4.11
C LEU A 118 -10.83 -0.17 3.40
N ASN A 119 -10.52 1.12 3.45
CA ASN A 119 -11.20 2.12 2.64
C ASN A 119 -10.53 2.21 1.26
N PRO A 120 -11.30 2.38 0.18
CA PRO A 120 -10.73 2.59 -1.14
C PRO A 120 -9.99 3.94 -1.18
N ILE A 121 -8.92 4.00 -1.95
CA ILE A 121 -8.15 5.22 -2.20
C ILE A 121 -8.37 5.72 -3.62
N ALA A 122 -8.16 7.02 -3.83
CA ALA A 122 -8.34 7.65 -5.14
C ALA A 122 -7.30 7.15 -6.14
N GLN A 123 -7.72 6.97 -7.40
CA GLN A 123 -6.85 6.61 -8.51
C GLN A 123 -6.44 7.87 -9.27
N THR A 124 -5.21 7.88 -9.80
CA THR A 124 -4.69 8.95 -10.64
C THR A 124 -4.44 8.41 -12.03
N ILE A 125 -5.37 8.65 -12.95
CA ILE A 125 -5.27 8.30 -14.37
C ILE A 125 -4.93 9.59 -15.12
N SER A 126 -3.99 9.56 -16.08
CA SER A 126 -3.53 10.78 -16.77
C SER A 126 -4.59 11.41 -17.68
N SER A 127 -5.75 10.76 -17.84
CA SER A 127 -6.91 11.31 -18.53
C SER A 127 -8.16 10.94 -17.74
N THR A 128 -8.85 11.96 -17.20
CA THR A 128 -10.09 11.92 -16.39
C THR A 128 -9.91 11.55 -14.92
N ILE A 129 -10.07 12.54 -14.03
CA ILE A 129 -10.31 12.34 -12.60
C ILE A 129 -11.69 11.66 -12.48
N PHE A 130 -11.70 10.38 -12.11
CA PHE A 130 -12.95 9.66 -11.81
C PHE A 130 -13.12 9.58 -10.30
N THR A 131 -14.01 10.40 -9.76
CA THR A 131 -14.42 10.34 -8.35
C THR A 131 -15.44 9.20 -8.21
N TYR A 132 -15.07 8.11 -7.56
CA TYR A 132 -16.03 7.06 -7.22
C TYR A 132 -17.04 7.61 -6.21
N PRO A 133 -18.36 7.40 -6.39
CA PRO A 133 -19.34 7.80 -5.39
C PRO A 133 -19.15 6.95 -4.13
N GLN A 134 -18.68 7.58 -3.05
CA GLN A 134 -18.77 7.01 -1.70
C GLN A 134 -20.26 6.80 -1.39
N THR A 135 -20.72 5.55 -1.40
CA THR A 135 -22.08 5.23 -0.98
C THR A 135 -22.04 4.90 0.51
N ALA A 136 -22.28 5.90 1.35
CA ALA A 136 -22.66 5.68 2.74
C ALA A 136 -24.14 5.28 2.76
N THR A 137 -24.44 3.99 2.68
CA THR A 137 -25.83 3.52 2.74
C THR A 137 -26.29 3.43 4.19
N SER A 138 -27.11 4.39 4.61
CA SER A 138 -28.06 4.21 5.72
C SER A 138 -29.33 3.54 5.19
N THR A 139 -29.79 2.53 5.93
CA THR A 139 -31.00 1.74 5.72
C THR A 139 -32.26 2.60 5.59
N SER A 140 -33.09 2.35 4.57
CA SER A 140 -34.55 2.24 4.69
C SER A 140 -35.15 1.69 3.39
N ALA A 141 -36.02 0.70 3.55
CA ALA A 141 -36.73 0.00 2.49
C ALA A 141 -37.84 0.85 1.86
N SER A 142 -38.10 0.67 0.56
CA SER A 142 -39.43 0.43 0.00
C SER A 142 -39.40 0.19 -1.52
N THR A 143 -40.28 -0.71 -1.93
CA THR A 143 -40.54 -1.37 -3.20
C THR A 143 -41.04 -0.48 -4.35
N SER A 144 -40.61 -0.74 -5.60
CA SER A 144 -41.46 -0.98 -6.80
C SER A 144 -40.66 -1.07 -8.11
N THR A 145 -41.19 -1.88 -9.03
CA THR A 145 -40.64 -2.49 -10.26
C THR A 145 -40.84 -1.65 -11.54
N PRO A 146 -40.28 -2.05 -12.72
CA PRO A 146 -39.70 -1.14 -13.73
C PRO A 146 -40.51 -0.99 -15.03
N ALA A 147 -40.10 -0.06 -15.92
CA ALA A 147 -40.50 -0.04 -17.34
C ALA A 147 -39.47 0.60 -18.31
N SER A 148 -39.01 -0.24 -19.26
CA SER A 148 -38.64 -0.08 -20.68
C SER A 148 -38.05 1.22 -21.32
N ALA A 149 -36.82 1.05 -21.86
CA ALA A 149 -36.45 1.00 -23.30
C ALA A 149 -36.47 2.30 -24.19
N PRO A 150 -35.91 2.30 -25.43
CA PRO A 150 -34.54 2.82 -25.75
C PRO A 150 -34.45 3.78 -26.99
N HIS A 151 -33.21 4.01 -27.46
CA HIS A 151 -32.75 4.63 -28.73
C HIS A 151 -32.56 6.17 -28.69
N THR A 152 -31.47 6.75 -29.21
CA THR A 152 -31.11 6.83 -30.64
C THR A 152 -29.62 7.14 -30.84
N SER A 153 -29.02 6.51 -31.86
CA SER A 153 -27.68 6.77 -32.38
C SER A 153 -27.62 8.08 -33.15
N GLU A 154 -26.58 8.90 -32.94
CA GLU A 154 -26.10 9.82 -33.97
C GLU A 154 -24.56 9.83 -34.02
N THR A 155 -24.06 9.39 -35.17
CA THR A 155 -22.69 9.49 -35.63
C THR A 155 -22.44 10.93 -36.07
N THR A 156 -21.46 11.61 -35.46
CA THR A 156 -20.80 12.73 -36.15
C THR A 156 -19.30 12.73 -35.86
N THR A 157 -18.55 12.73 -36.95
CA THR A 157 -17.11 12.89 -37.14
C THR A 157 -16.51 13.98 -36.24
N PRO A 158 -15.33 13.79 -35.60
CA PRO A 158 -14.61 14.89 -35.00
C PRO A 158 -13.71 15.57 -36.03
N ASP A 159 -14.04 16.84 -36.32
CA ASP A 159 -13.17 17.77 -37.03
C ASP A 159 -11.86 17.99 -36.27
N TYR A 160 -10.78 17.97 -37.05
CA TYR A 160 -9.41 18.21 -36.61
C TYR A 160 -9.23 19.71 -36.35
N VAL A 161 -9.16 20.13 -35.08
CA VAL A 161 -8.70 21.47 -34.71
C VAL A 161 -7.35 21.36 -34.03
N SER A 162 -6.31 21.68 -34.80
CA SER A 162 -4.97 21.93 -34.27
C SER A 162 -5.00 23.12 -33.32
N SER A 163 -4.57 22.90 -32.07
CA SER A 163 -4.15 23.97 -31.17
C SER A 163 -2.76 23.65 -30.66
N SER A 164 -1.77 24.26 -31.30
CA SER A 164 -0.40 24.37 -30.85
C SER A 164 -0.36 25.06 -29.48
N GLY A 165 0.13 24.35 -28.46
CA GLY A 165 0.37 24.90 -27.13
C GLY A 165 1.79 24.59 -26.69
N ASP A 166 2.68 25.55 -26.87
CA ASP A 166 4.08 25.50 -26.46
C ASP A 166 4.20 25.34 -24.93
N VAL A 167 4.77 24.22 -24.48
CA VAL A 167 5.09 24.01 -23.06
C VAL A 167 6.54 24.41 -22.82
N HIS A 168 6.72 25.50 -22.04
CA HIS A 168 8.02 26.08 -21.71
C HIS A 168 8.96 25.07 -21.01
N ARG A 169 10.08 24.78 -21.67
CA ARG A 169 11.24 23.99 -21.18
C ARG A 169 11.89 24.50 -19.88
N GLY A 170 11.43 25.62 -19.31
CA GLY A 170 12.03 26.27 -18.15
C GLY A 170 11.61 25.74 -16.77
N ALA A 171 10.53 24.96 -16.66
CA ALA A 171 9.99 24.57 -15.35
C ALA A 171 10.58 23.27 -14.75
N ILE A 172 11.34 22.49 -15.53
CA ILE A 172 11.82 21.15 -15.13
C ILE A 172 13.29 21.17 -14.64
N ALA A 173 14.02 22.29 -14.81
CA ALA A 173 15.43 22.39 -14.41
C ALA A 173 15.65 22.79 -12.93
N GLY A 174 14.62 23.24 -12.21
CA GLY A 174 14.80 23.90 -10.90
C GLY A 174 14.98 22.97 -9.70
N LEU A 175 14.54 21.71 -9.76
CA LEU A 175 14.42 20.89 -8.54
C LEU A 175 15.74 20.22 -8.12
N VAL A 176 16.59 19.83 -9.06
CA VAL A 176 17.81 19.05 -8.77
C VAL A 176 18.87 19.91 -8.05
N VAL A 177 18.98 21.19 -8.40
CA VAL A 177 19.95 22.11 -7.78
C VAL A 177 19.52 22.49 -6.34
N GLY A 178 18.22 22.55 -6.07
CA GLY A 178 17.68 22.86 -4.74
C GLY A 178 18.00 21.80 -3.68
N CYS A 179 17.97 20.51 -4.06
CA CYS A 179 18.26 19.41 -3.13
C CYS A 179 19.72 19.41 -2.65
N VAL A 180 20.68 19.71 -3.54
CA VAL A 180 22.11 19.73 -3.16
C VAL A 180 22.38 20.85 -2.16
N ALA A 181 21.83 22.05 -2.40
CA ALA A 181 21.94 23.16 -1.47
C ALA A 181 21.22 22.88 -0.14
N GLY A 182 20.03 22.27 -0.18
CA GLY A 182 19.26 21.89 1.01
C GLY A 182 19.96 20.85 1.88
N VAL A 183 20.50 19.78 1.29
CA VAL A 183 21.21 18.73 2.03
C VAL A 183 22.51 19.28 2.62
N ALA A 184 23.24 20.14 1.90
CA ALA A 184 24.44 20.79 2.44
C ALA A 184 24.12 21.69 3.64
N LEU A 185 23.03 22.47 3.57
CA LEU A 185 22.57 23.33 4.67
C LEU A 185 22.15 22.53 5.90
N ILE A 186 21.37 21.45 5.72
CA ILE A 186 20.94 20.58 6.83
C ILE A 186 22.14 19.87 7.46
N GLY A 187 23.06 19.35 6.64
CA GLY A 187 24.30 18.72 7.13
C GLY A 187 25.16 19.68 7.95
N ALA A 188 25.35 20.91 7.46
CA ALA A 188 26.09 21.95 8.18
C ALA A 188 25.42 22.34 9.50
N LEU A 189 24.09 22.46 9.53
CA LEU A 189 23.33 22.81 10.73
C LEU A 189 23.45 21.71 11.81
N VAL A 190 23.29 20.45 11.43
CA VAL A 190 23.43 19.30 12.35
C VAL A 190 24.85 19.24 12.91
N TRP A 191 25.87 19.39 12.06
CA TRP A 191 27.27 19.41 12.49
C TRP A 191 27.58 20.56 13.45
N TYR A 192 27.08 21.76 13.14
CA TYR A 192 27.26 22.94 13.99
C TYR A 192 26.63 22.77 15.38
N LEU A 193 25.41 22.23 15.45
CA LEU A 193 24.73 21.93 16.71
C LEU A 193 25.48 20.86 17.52
N PHE A 194 25.98 19.82 16.86
CA PHE A 194 26.76 18.76 17.53
C PHE A 194 28.09 19.29 18.07
N ARG A 195 28.79 20.13 17.30
CA ARG A 195 30.02 20.81 17.71
C ARG A 195 29.78 21.74 18.90
N ARG A 196 28.71 22.54 18.88
CA ARG A 196 28.34 23.42 20.00
C ARG A 196 28.06 22.63 21.26
N ARG A 197 27.34 21.50 21.17
CA ARG A 197 27.09 20.63 22.33
C ARG A 197 28.34 19.97 22.89
N ARG A 198 29.33 19.67 22.06
CA ARG A 198 30.63 19.13 22.51
C ARG A 198 31.50 20.18 23.21
N GLN A 199 31.42 21.45 22.80
CA GLN A 199 32.13 22.54 23.48
C GLN A 199 31.52 22.86 24.86
N MET A 200 30.24 22.58 25.08
CA MET A 200 29.59 22.73 26.40
C MET A 200 29.86 21.55 27.36
N LYS A 201 30.53 20.47 26.92
CA LYS A 201 30.88 19.31 27.76
C LYS A 201 32.31 19.34 28.31
N GLN A 202 33.06 20.44 28.12
CA GLN A 202 34.39 20.63 28.72
C GLN A 202 34.39 21.68 29.83
N SER A 203 33.35 21.69 30.68
CA SER A 203 33.39 22.40 31.95
C SER A 203 32.61 21.61 33.01
N GLY A 204 33.34 20.84 33.81
CA GLY A 204 32.96 20.57 35.20
C GLY A 204 32.83 19.09 35.59
N PRO A 205 33.36 18.67 36.76
CA PRO A 205 33.79 17.29 37.04
C PRO A 205 32.89 16.55 38.06
N GLY A 206 33.12 15.25 38.20
CA GLY A 206 32.88 14.50 39.45
C GLY A 206 31.58 13.69 39.53
N SER A 207 31.69 12.38 39.34
CA SER A 207 31.08 11.43 40.27
C SER A 207 31.86 10.12 40.21
N ASP A 208 32.72 9.94 41.20
CA ASP A 208 33.32 8.68 41.58
C ASP A 208 32.26 7.69 42.11
N SER A 209 32.63 6.41 42.12
CA SER A 209 32.06 5.29 42.89
C SER A 209 31.02 4.39 42.22
N GLN A 210 31.50 3.38 41.49
CA GLN A 210 30.81 2.08 41.41
C GLN A 210 31.81 0.94 41.69
N PRO A 211 31.68 0.19 42.80
CA PRO A 211 32.39 -1.08 42.98
C PRO A 211 31.63 -2.26 42.34
N PRO A 212 32.34 -3.33 41.92
CA PRO A 212 31.79 -4.41 41.10
C PRO A 212 30.91 -5.42 41.87
N PRO A 213 29.90 -6.06 41.22
CA PRO A 213 28.99 -7.00 41.87
C PRO A 213 29.64 -8.37 42.13
N GLY A 214 29.54 -8.80 43.39
CA GLY A 214 30.05 -10.07 43.92
C GLY A 214 29.19 -11.29 43.62
N HIS A 215 29.85 -12.45 43.76
CA HIS A 215 29.38 -13.81 43.54
C HIS A 215 28.15 -14.22 44.38
N TYR A 216 27.11 -14.76 43.71
CA TYR A 216 25.97 -15.42 44.35
C TYR A 216 26.29 -16.88 44.70
N LYS A 217 26.17 -17.23 45.99
CA LYS A 217 26.16 -18.60 46.53
C LYS A 217 24.72 -19.16 46.49
N LYS A 218 24.53 -20.40 46.02
CA LYS A 218 23.25 -21.13 46.08
C LYS A 218 22.89 -21.53 47.52
N PRO A 219 21.62 -21.42 47.97
CA PRO A 219 21.16 -22.02 49.23
C PRO A 219 20.89 -23.53 49.08
N GLY A 220 21.28 -24.31 50.09
CA GLY A 220 20.97 -25.74 50.24
C GLY A 220 19.59 -25.99 50.89
N PRO A 221 19.07 -27.24 50.81
CA PRO A 221 17.73 -27.57 51.29
C PRO A 221 17.65 -27.78 52.80
N SER A 222 16.55 -27.29 53.40
CA SER A 222 16.19 -27.45 54.81
C SER A 222 15.45 -28.78 55.05
N PRO A 223 15.73 -29.53 56.13
CA PRO A 223 14.89 -30.66 56.57
C PRO A 223 13.69 -30.16 57.38
N GLN A 224 12.53 -30.78 57.15
CA GLN A 224 11.31 -30.60 57.94
C GLN A 224 11.45 -31.29 59.30
N GLY A 225 11.14 -30.56 60.37
CA GLY A 225 10.93 -31.13 61.71
C GLY A 225 9.48 -31.54 61.87
N GLU A 226 9.26 -32.79 62.27
CA GLU A 226 7.99 -33.36 62.72
C GLU A 226 8.00 -33.41 64.27
N LEU A 227 6.84 -33.18 64.86
CA LEU A 227 6.58 -32.75 66.23
C LEU A 227 6.42 -33.94 67.21
N SER A 228 6.87 -33.77 68.47
CA SER A 228 6.84 -34.73 69.59
C SER A 228 5.46 -35.18 70.12
N GLU A 229 5.45 -36.41 70.69
CA GLU A 229 4.74 -36.98 71.90
C GLU A 229 3.21 -36.81 72.09
N LEU A 230 2.40 -37.64 72.77
CA LEU A 230 2.42 -38.68 73.85
C LEU A 230 0.98 -39.34 73.84
N PRO A 231 0.58 -40.33 74.68
CA PRO A 231 1.30 -41.13 75.67
C PRO A 231 1.31 -42.65 75.43
#